data_AF-A0A2G5RRM9-F1
#
_entry.id   AF-A0A2G5RRM9-F1
#
_cell.length_a   1.000
_cell.length_b   1.000
_cell.length_c   1.000
_cell.angle_alpha   90.00
_cell.angle_beta   90.00
_cell.angle_gamma   90.00
#
_symmetry.space_group_name_H-M   'P 1'
#
loop_
_entity.id
_entity.type
_entity.pdbx_description
1 polymer ?
#
loop_
_entity_poly.entity_id
_entity_poly.type
_entity_poly.pdbx_seq_one_letter_code
_entity_poly.pdbx_strand_id
1 'polypeptide(L)' 'MTNKKWFLYFLLLGIPSSIYGLIIICKSFFYDPNLFERVGGGLFLIHGLFSLFFAKRYAKCKEEGK' A
#
# COMPACT_ATOMS: atom_id res chain seq x y z
N MET A 1 20.83 -10.74 5.49
CA MET A 1 19.53 -11.25 6.00
C MET A 1 18.48 -10.14 6.21
N THR A 2 18.89 -8.87 6.28
CA THR A 2 18.04 -7.71 6.58
C THR A 2 17.06 -7.35 5.43
N ASN A 3 17.50 -7.35 4.18
CA ASN A 3 16.68 -6.93 3.02
C ASN A 3 15.41 -7.77 2.80
N LYS A 4 15.44 -9.08 3.08
CA LYS A 4 14.26 -9.95 2.99
C LYS A 4 13.19 -9.60 4.03
N LYS A 5 13.61 -9.28 5.26
CA LYS A 5 12.68 -8.89 6.34
C LYS A 5 12.00 -7.56 6.01
N TRP A 6 12.75 -6.59 5.49
CA TRP A 6 12.20 -5.32 5.04
C TRP A 6 11.23 -5.47 3.87
N PHE A 7 11.57 -6.28 2.85
CA PHE A 7 10.64 -6.58 1.75
C PHE A 7 9.33 -7.19 2.27
N LEU A 8 9.42 -8.20 3.13
CA LEU A 8 8.23 -8.85 3.71
C LEU A 8 7.41 -7.84 4.51
N TYR A 9 8.07 -6.95 5.27
CA TYR A 9 7.43 -5.91 6.05
C TYR A 9 6.67 -4.91 5.16
N PHE A 10 7.28 -4.41 4.08
CA PHE A 10 6.61 -3.53 3.13
C PHE A 10 5.43 -4.22 2.43
N LEU A 11 5.54 -5.53 2.14
CA LEU A 11 4.45 -6.31 1.58
C LEU A 11 3.29 -6.44 2.57
N LEU A 12 3.60 -6.79 3.83
CA LEU A 12 2.62 -6.99 4.89
C LEU A 12 1.93 -5.69 5.33
N LEU A 13 2.59 -4.54 5.19
CA LEU A 13 1.99 -3.23 5.46
C LEU A 13 1.25 -2.67 4.24
N GLY A 14 1.82 -2.84 3.04
CA GLY A 14 1.31 -2.25 1.82
C GLY A 14 -0.03 -2.82 1.39
N ILE A 15 -0.18 -4.15 1.42
CA ILE A 15 -1.41 -4.84 1.01
C ILE A 15 -2.61 -4.43 1.89
N PRO A 16 -2.58 -4.59 3.22
CA PRO A 16 -3.72 -4.21 4.05
C PRO A 16 -3.98 -2.71 4.03
N SER A 17 -2.95 -1.85 3.93
CA SER A 17 -3.14 -0.41 3.78
C SER A 17 -3.88 -0.04 2.48
N SER A 18 -3.50 -0.66 1.36
CA SER A 18 -4.19 -0.45 0.08
C SER A 18 -5.62 -0.97 0.09
N ILE A 19 -5.86 -2.14 0.69
CA ILE A 19 -7.23 -2.70 0.82
C ILE A 19 -8.08 -1.78 1.70
N TYR A 20 -7.55 -1.34 2.84
CA TYR A 20 -8.27 -0.43 3.74
C TYR A 20 -8.61 0.90 3.06
N GLY A 21 -7.63 1.51 2.38
CA GLY A 21 -7.85 2.74 1.61
C GLY A 21 -8.93 2.56 0.54
N LEU A 22 -8.93 1.43 -0.17
CA LEU A 22 -9.95 1.12 -1.17
C LEU A 22 -11.35 0.98 -0.56
N ILE A 23 -11.46 0.27 0.57
CA ILE A 23 -12.74 0.10 1.29
C ILE A 23 -13.30 1.45 1.72
N ILE A 24 -12.47 2.33 2.29
CA ILE A 24 -12.87 3.67 2.72
C ILE A 24 -13.35 4.51 1.53
N ILE A 25 -12.60 4.50 0.41
CA ILE A 25 -13.02 5.23 -0.80
C ILE A 25 -14.35 4.68 -1.33
N CYS A 26 -14.50 3.36 -1.46
CA CYS A 26 -15.74 2.74 -1.92
C CYS A 26 -16.90 3.10 -0.98
N LYS A 27 -16.72 2.97 0.33
CA LYS A 27 -17.75 3.34 1.31
C LYS A 27 -18.15 4.80 1.18
N SER A 28 -17.17 5.71 1.06
CA SER A 28 -17.45 7.13 0.91
C SER A 28 -18.09 7.49 -0.44
N PHE A 29 -17.83 6.69 -1.48
CA PHE A 29 -18.44 6.90 -2.80
C PHE A 29 -19.90 6.46 -2.85
N PHE A 30 -20.25 5.35 -2.19
CA PHE A 30 -21.57 4.73 -2.31
C PHE A 30 -22.54 5.05 -1.16
N TYR A 31 -22.03 5.30 0.05
CA TYR A 31 -22.88 5.42 1.25
C TYR A 31 -22.81 6.78 1.92
N ASP A 32 -21.62 7.38 2.01
CA ASP A 32 -21.44 8.60 2.81
C ASP A 32 -20.40 9.56 2.17
N PRO A 33 -20.82 10.69 1.56
CA PRO A 33 -19.93 11.58 0.83
C PRO A 33 -19.04 12.46 1.74
N ASN A 34 -18.58 11.92 2.87
CA ASN A 34 -17.61 12.58 3.73
C ASN A 34 -16.26 12.76 3.02
N LEU A 35 -15.96 14.00 2.64
CA LEU A 35 -14.73 14.40 1.96
C LEU A 35 -13.47 13.96 2.74
N PHE A 36 -13.53 14.03 4.07
CA PHE A 36 -12.42 13.69 4.96
C PHE A 36 -12.06 12.19 4.89
N GLU A 37 -13.06 11.32 4.86
CA GLU A 37 -12.89 9.87 4.67
C GLU A 37 -12.29 9.57 3.30
N ARG A 38 -12.76 10.23 2.25
CA ARG A 38 -12.22 10.10 0.89
C ARG A 38 -10.74 10.46 0.80
N VAL A 39 -10.35 11.58 1.40
CA VAL A 39 -8.95 12.03 1.45
C VAL A 39 -8.10 11.06 2.27
N GLY A 40 -8.59 10.62 3.44
CA GLY A 40 -7.91 9.63 4.27
C GLY A 40 -7.70 8.29 3.56
N GLY A 41 -8.74 7.77 2.92
CA GLY A 41 -8.69 6.54 2.12
C GLY A 41 -7.73 6.67 0.93
N GLY A 42 -7.72 7.82 0.25
CA GLY A 42 -6.77 8.14 -0.82
C GLY A 42 -5.32 8.13 -0.35
N LEU A 43 -5.03 8.76 0.80
CA LEU A 43 -3.69 8.76 1.39
C LEU A 43 -3.23 7.34 1.77
N PHE A 44 -4.12 6.52 2.33
CA PHE A 44 -3.83 5.12 2.64
C PHE A 44 -3.55 4.28 1.38
N LEU A 45 -4.28 4.54 0.30
CA LEU A 45 -4.05 3.89 -0.99
C LEU A 45 -2.69 4.27 -1.58
N ILE A 46 -2.33 5.56 -1.56
CA ILE A 46 -1.01 6.04 -2.02
C ILE A 46 0.09 5.41 -1.16
N HIS A 47 -0.05 5.39 0.16
CA HIS A 47 0.92 4.79 1.08
C HIS A 47 1.11 3.29 0.81
N GLY A 48 0.02 2.55 0.59
CA GLY A 48 0.06 1.13 0.26
C GLY A 48 0.72 0.85 -1.10
N LEU A 49 0.38 1.65 -2.12
CA LEU A 49 1.00 1.57 -3.45
C LEU A 49 2.50 1.89 -3.41
N PHE A 50 2.91 2.89 -2.63
CA PHE A 50 4.32 3.26 -2.47
C PHE A 50 5.10 2.12 -1.79
N SER A 51 4.52 1.51 -0.75
CA SER A 51 5.10 0.33 -0.08
C SER A 51 5.24 -0.86 -1.04
N LEU A 52 4.21 -1.13 -1.86
CA LEU A 52 4.25 -2.19 -2.89
C LEU A 52 5.26 -1.89 -4.00
N PHE A 53 5.40 -0.62 -4.40
CA PHE A 53 6.39 -0.18 -5.38
C PHE A 53 7.82 -0.43 -4.88
N PHE A 54 8.11 -0.08 -3.62
CA PHE A 54 9.39 -0.42 -3.01
C PHE A 54 9.59 -1.92 -2.92
N ALA A 55 8.59 -2.67 -2.48
CA ALA A 55 8.66 -4.13 -2.45
C ALA A 55 9.04 -4.69 -3.82
N LYS A 56 8.35 -4.27 -4.89
CA LYS A 56 8.66 -4.67 -6.27
C LYS A 56 10.10 -4.30 -6.68
N ARG A 57 10.56 -3.10 -6.32
CA ARG A 57 11.94 -2.65 -6.59
C ARG A 57 12.98 -3.51 -5.86
N TYR A 58 12.73 -3.88 -4.61
CA TYR A 58 13.58 -4.81 -3.86
C TYR A 58 13.58 -6.22 -4.45
N ALA A 59 12.44 -6.71 -4.95
CA ALA A 59 12.35 -8.00 -5.63
C ALA A 59 13.18 -8.01 -6.91
N LYS A 60 13.06 -6.95 -7.73
CA LYS A 60 13.82 -6.81 -8.99
C LYS A 60 15.33 -6.74 -8.76
N CYS A 61 15.81 -5.97 -7.79
CA CYS A 61 17.25 -5.91 -7.44
C CYS A 61 17.82 -7.27 -7.02
N LYS A 62 16.97 -8.18 -6.53
CA LYS A 62 17.39 -9.52 -6.11
C LYS A 62 17.44 -10.51 -7.28
N GLU A 63 16.66 -10.30 -8.35
CA GLU A 63 16.75 -11.09 -9.59
C GLU A 63 17.97 -10.71 -10.44
N GLU A 64 18.44 -9.46 -10.38
CA GLU A 64 19.60 -8.97 -11.13
C GLU A 64 20.97 -9.32 -10.51
N GLY A 65 21.03 -10.18 -9.48
CA GLY A 65 22.28 -10.82 -9.04
C GLY A 65 23.38 -9.88 -8.53
N LYS A 66 23.04 -8.92 -7.65
CA LYS A 66 24.01 -8.26 -6.76
C LYS A 66 23.75 -8.60 -5.30
#